data_AF-A0A5B0GP20-F1
#
_entry.id   AF-A0A5B0GP20-F1
#
_cell.length_a   1.000
_cell.length_b   1.000
_cell.length_c   1.000
_cell.angle_alpha   90.00
_cell.angle_beta   90.00
_cell.angle_gamma   90.00
#
_symmetry.space_group_name_H-M   'P 1'
#
loop_
_entity.id
_entity.type
_entity.pdbx_description
1 polymer ?
#
loop_
_entity_poly.entity_id
_entity_poly.type
_entity_poly.pdbx_seq_one_letter_code
_entity_poly.pdbx_strand_id
1 'polypeptide(L)'
;MATFAIDAVRIDPQDGKISHVRLGSVDPATRTWQTPATIVEVGEVVDIMRRGDDVWSLFTLGGTRFLGPKIRPVPHTDGRDGIDTDVPDGHIEKCIDDLPRL
;
A
#
# COMPACT_ATOMS: atom_id res chain seq x y z
N MET A 1 15.28 8.79 -1.64
CA MET A 1 14.20 7.86 -1.26
C MET A 1 13.04 8.70 -0.77
N ALA A 2 11.92 8.63 -1.47
CA ALA A 2 10.65 9.20 -1.03
C ALA A 2 9.84 8.13 -0.28
N THR A 3 8.88 8.58 0.53
CA THR A 3 7.96 7.70 1.24
C THR A 3 6.57 7.88 0.66
N PHE A 4 5.98 6.77 0.24
CA PHE A 4 4.62 6.69 -0.25
C PHE A 4 3.73 5.93 0.73
N ALA A 5 2.45 6.22 0.69
CA ALA A 5 1.44 5.55 1.49
C ALA A 5 0.25 5.10 0.63
N ILE A 6 -0.29 3.93 0.97
CA ILE A 6 -1.54 3.39 0.45
C ILE A 6 -2.60 3.45 1.54
N ASP A 7 -3.72 4.12 1.28
CA ASP A 7 -4.81 4.26 2.26
C ASP A 7 -6.14 3.64 1.80
N ALA A 8 -6.19 3.08 0.59
CA ALA A 8 -7.30 2.30 0.09
C ALA A 8 -6.86 1.35 -1.01
N VAL A 9 -7.57 0.23 -1.16
CA VAL A 9 -7.29 -0.81 -2.16
C VAL A 9 -8.53 -1.15 -2.95
N ARG A 10 -8.34 -1.58 -4.19
CA ARG A 10 -9.37 -2.18 -5.04
C ARG A 10 -9.01 -3.65 -5.25
N ILE A 11 -9.91 -4.52 -4.85
CA ILE A 11 -9.81 -5.95 -5.08
C ILE A 11 -10.59 -6.27 -6.35
N ASP A 12 -9.95 -6.96 -7.29
CA ASP A 12 -10.57 -7.47 -8.48
C ASP A 12 -11.56 -8.60 -8.12
N PRO A 13 -12.84 -8.51 -8.53
CA PRO A 13 -13.83 -9.52 -8.20
C PRO A 13 -13.63 -10.86 -8.92
N GLN A 14 -12.81 -10.93 -9.97
CA GLN A 14 -12.62 -12.13 -10.78
C GLN A 14 -11.62 -13.10 -10.16
N ASP A 15 -10.51 -12.59 -9.64
CA ASP A 15 -9.43 -13.40 -9.06
C ASP A 15 -9.13 -13.09 -7.60
N GLY A 16 -9.80 -12.08 -7.01
CA GLY A 16 -9.68 -11.73 -5.60
C GLY A 16 -8.38 -11.02 -5.25
N LYS A 17 -7.63 -10.53 -6.25
CA LYS A 17 -6.33 -9.86 -6.05
C LYS A 17 -6.49 -8.35 -6.00
N ILE A 18 -5.53 -7.67 -5.37
CA ILE A 18 -5.47 -6.21 -5.41
C ILE A 18 -5.07 -5.77 -6.83
N SER A 19 -5.93 -5.02 -7.50
CA SER A 19 -5.67 -4.48 -8.84
C SER A 19 -5.21 -3.03 -8.82
N HIS A 20 -5.79 -2.23 -7.94
CA HIS A 20 -5.48 -0.81 -7.80
C HIS A 20 -5.36 -0.40 -6.35
N VAL A 21 -4.64 0.69 -6.12
CA VAL A 21 -4.50 1.30 -4.81
C VAL A 21 -4.64 2.80 -4.89
N ARG A 22 -5.05 3.44 -3.79
CA ARG A 22 -4.93 4.88 -3.64
C ARG A 22 -3.60 5.20 -3.00
N LEU A 23 -2.71 5.80 -3.78
CA LEU A 23 -1.31 6.05 -3.46
C LEU A 23 -1.02 7.54 -3.44
N GLY A 24 -0.25 8.01 -2.46
CA GLY A 24 0.30 9.37 -2.43
C GLY A 24 1.63 9.44 -1.70
N SER A 25 2.40 10.52 -1.91
CA SER A 25 3.59 10.81 -1.11
C SER A 25 3.17 11.26 0.29
N VAL A 26 3.83 10.73 1.31
CA VAL A 26 3.54 11.01 2.71
C VAL A 26 4.81 11.42 3.43
N ASP A 27 4.68 12.38 4.34
CA ASP A 27 5.73 12.65 5.31
C ASP A 27 5.65 11.59 6.42
N PRO A 28 6.69 10.75 6.61
CA PRO A 28 6.64 9.68 7.60
C PRO A 28 6.63 10.18 9.05
N ALA A 29 7.18 11.37 9.31
CA ALA A 29 7.21 11.95 10.66
C ALA A 29 5.85 12.51 11.08
N THR A 30 5.14 13.16 10.14
CA THR A 30 3.88 13.85 10.42
C THR A 30 2.64 13.06 9.97
N ARG A 31 2.81 12.01 9.15
CA ARG A 31 1.76 11.22 8.48
C ARG A 31 0.81 12.07 7.64
N THR A 32 1.30 13.20 7.14
CA THR A 32 0.53 14.08 6.25
C THR A 32 0.85 13.82 4.80
N TRP A 33 -0.16 13.83 3.95
CA TRP A 33 -0.01 13.79 2.51
C TRP A 33 0.79 15.00 2.03
N GLN A 34 1.89 14.75 1.33
CA GLN A 34 2.66 15.76 0.63
C GLN A 34 2.11 15.99 -0.78
N THR A 35 1.53 14.94 -1.37
CA THR A 35 0.79 15.00 -2.63
C THR A 35 -0.60 14.42 -2.44
N PRO A 36 -1.62 14.89 -3.18
CA PRO A 36 -2.91 14.23 -3.22
C PRO A 36 -2.76 12.76 -3.60
N ALA A 37 -3.45 11.88 -2.88
CA ALA A 37 -3.43 10.46 -3.20
C ALA A 37 -4.29 10.19 -4.44
N THR A 38 -3.75 9.46 -5.41
CA THR A 38 -4.42 9.10 -6.66
C THR A 38 -4.58 7.59 -6.76
N ILE A 39 -5.56 7.13 -7.54
CA ILE A 39 -5.74 5.72 -7.83
C ILE A 39 -4.73 5.31 -8.90
N VAL A 40 -3.90 4.31 -8.60
CA VAL A 40 -2.89 3.75 -9.50
C VAL A 40 -2.99 2.23 -9.55
N GLU A 41 -2.46 1.63 -10.61
CA GLU A 41 -2.33 0.18 -10.71
C GLU A 41 -1.22 -0.35 -9.81
N VAL A 42 -1.34 -1.60 -9.36
CA VAL A 42 -0.33 -2.25 -8.53
C VAL A 42 1.05 -2.28 -9.21
N GLY A 43 1.12 -2.40 -10.54
CA GLY A 43 2.38 -2.35 -11.27
C GLY A 43 3.17 -1.07 -11.04
N GLU A 44 2.49 0.07 -10.92
CA GLU A 44 3.14 1.36 -10.64
C GLU A 44 3.74 1.39 -9.23
N VAL A 45 3.05 0.81 -8.25
CA VAL A 45 3.53 0.67 -6.87
C VAL A 45 4.80 -0.19 -6.85
N VAL A 46 4.80 -1.31 -7.57
CA VAL A 46 5.96 -2.19 -7.68
C VAL A 46 7.13 -1.44 -8.32
N ASP A 47 6.90 -0.64 -9.35
CA ASP A 47 7.95 0.15 -9.98
C ASP A 47 8.51 1.24 -9.05
N ILE A 48 7.69 1.84 -8.18
CA ILE A 48 8.13 2.75 -7.11
C ILE A 48 9.06 2.01 -6.14
N MET A 49 8.66 0.83 -5.67
CA MET A 49 9.49 0.02 -4.77
C MET A 49 10.79 -0.43 -5.43
N ARG A 50 10.77 -0.79 -6.72
CA ARG A 50 11.97 -1.15 -7.49
C ARG A 50 12.93 0.03 -7.70
N ARG A 51 12.43 1.26 -7.72
CA ARG A 51 13.27 2.48 -7.72
C ARG A 51 13.96 2.73 -6.38
N GLY A 52 13.62 1.97 -5.35
CA GLY A 52 14.17 2.09 -3.99
C GLY A 52 13.38 3.05 -3.10
N ASP A 53 12.15 3.42 -3.47
CA ASP A 53 11.27 4.20 -2.61
C ASP A 53 10.47 3.30 -1.67
N ASP A 54 10.14 3.81 -0.49
CA ASP A 54 9.41 3.03 0.52
C ASP A 54 7.91 3.25 0.38
N VAL A 55 7.14 2.17 0.41
CA VAL A 55 5.67 2.21 0.39
C VAL A 55 5.15 1.62 1.69
N TRP A 56 4.18 2.30 2.32
CA TRP A 56 3.59 1.89 3.59
C TRP A 56 2.06 1.82 3.49
N SER A 57 1.45 0.99 4.32
CA SER A 57 0.00 1.10 4.55
C SER A 57 -0.32 2.30 5.44
N LEU A 58 -1.43 2.99 5.19
CA LEU A 58 -1.86 4.16 5.96
C LEU A 58 -3.32 4.00 6.39
N PHE A 59 -3.52 3.90 7.70
CA PHE A 59 -4.83 3.75 8.32
C PHE A 59 -5.30 5.09 8.86
N THR A 60 -6.59 5.40 8.70
CA THR A 60 -7.23 6.53 9.38
C THR A 60 -8.18 6.00 10.43
N LEU A 61 -7.81 6.13 11.71
CA LEU A 61 -8.60 5.67 12.86
C LEU A 61 -9.02 6.88 13.69
N GLY A 62 -10.34 7.09 13.86
CA GLY A 62 -10.87 8.22 14.62
C GLY A 62 -10.40 9.59 14.09
N GLY A 63 -10.19 9.72 12.77
CA GLY A 63 -9.68 10.94 12.13
C GLY A 63 -8.16 11.14 12.22
N THR A 64 -7.44 10.26 12.93
CA THR A 64 -5.98 10.28 13.03
C THR A 64 -5.35 9.27 12.09
N ARG A 65 -4.25 9.65 11.43
CA ARG A 65 -3.52 8.79 10.49
C ARG A 65 -2.39 8.03 11.19
N PHE A 66 -2.26 6.75 10.83
CA PHE A 66 -1.26 5.83 11.34
C PHE A 66 -0.58 5.11 10.18
N LEU A 67 0.75 5.11 10.16
CA LEU A 67 1.50 4.23 9.27
C LEU A 67 1.40 2.81 9.83
N GLY A 68 0.88 1.90 9.02
CA GLY A 68 0.85 0.48 9.32
C GLY A 68 2.12 -0.21 8.81
N PRO A 69 2.07 -1.53 8.59
CA PRO A 69 3.18 -2.28 8.01
C PRO A 69 3.62 -1.75 6.64
N LYS A 70 4.93 -1.93 6.37
CA LYS A 70 5.55 -1.62 5.08
C LYS A 70 4.94 -2.52 4.00
N ILE A 71 4.89 -2.05 2.76
CA ILE A 71 4.43 -2.84 1.62
C ILE A 71 5.64 -3.48 0.94
N ARG A 72 5.46 -4.73 0.51
CA ARG A 72 6.42 -5.50 -0.27
C ARG A 72 5.77 -6.01 -1.56
N PRO A 73 6.55 -6.13 -2.65
CA PRO A 73 6.10 -6.84 -3.83
C PRO A 73 6.01 -8.34 -3.55
N VAL A 74 5.00 -9.01 -4.09
CA VAL A 74 4.84 -10.47 -4.03
C VAL A 74 4.76 -11.03 -5.45
N PRO A 75 5.67 -11.93 -5.84
CA PRO A 75 5.63 -12.52 -7.17
C PRO A 75 4.40 -13.41 -7.32
N HIS A 76 3.63 -13.23 -8.39
CA HIS A 76 2.56 -14.14 -8.76
C HIS A 76 2.98 -15.04 -9.93
N THR A 77 2.39 -16.24 -9.97
CA THR A 77 2.64 -17.26 -11.00
C THR A 77 2.16 -16.85 -12.40
N ASP A 78 1.36 -15.80 -12.52
CA ASP A 78 0.89 -15.23 -13.79
C ASP A 78 1.87 -14.20 -14.39
N GLY A 79 3.00 -13.95 -13.72
CA GLY A 79 4.04 -13.01 -14.17
C GLY A 79 3.74 -11.54 -13.85
N ARG A 80 2.64 -11.23 -13.16
CA ARG A 80 2.37 -9.88 -12.64
C ARG A 80 2.69 -9.82 -11.15
N ASP A 81 3.64 -8.99 -10.76
CA ASP A 81 3.92 -8.79 -9.34
C ASP A 81 2.71 -8.12 -8.66
N GLY A 82 2.28 -8.69 -7.55
CA GLY A 82 1.30 -8.12 -6.65
C GLY A 82 1.98 -7.37 -5.51
N ILE A 83 1.18 -6.94 -4.54
CA ILE A 83 1.67 -6.30 -3.32
C ILE A 83 1.02 -6.93 -2.10
N ASP A 84 1.76 -6.94 -1.00
CA ASP A 84 1.33 -7.40 0.31
C ASP A 84 2.04 -6.59 1.38
N THR A 85 1.60 -6.70 2.62
CA THR A 85 2.34 -6.18 3.77
C THR A 85 3.58 -7.03 4.07
N ASP A 86 4.66 -6.35 4.43
CA ASP A 86 5.89 -6.93 4.94
C ASP A 86 5.72 -7.16 6.45
N VAL A 87 5.54 -8.42 6.81
CA VAL A 87 5.14 -8.84 8.16
C VAL A 87 6.24 -9.72 8.73
N PRO A 88 7.11 -9.19 9.60
CA PRO A 88 7.98 -10.05 10.40
C PRO A 88 7.13 -10.79 11.45
N ASP A 89 7.33 -12.11 11.55
CA ASP A 89 6.82 -12.98 12.62
C ASP A 89 5.29 -13.18 12.73
N GLY A 90 4.52 -12.87 11.68
CA GLY A 90 3.14 -13.38 11.51
C GLY A 90 2.08 -12.85 12.49
N HIS A 91 2.42 -11.86 13.33
CA HIS A 91 1.47 -11.19 14.21
C HIS A 91 1.04 -9.84 13.63
N ILE A 92 -0.25 -9.69 13.33
CA ILE A 92 -0.80 -8.42 12.86
C ILE A 92 -2.17 -8.13 13.48
N GLU A 93 -2.35 -6.89 13.93
CA GLU A 93 -3.66 -6.26 14.19
C GLU A 93 -4.24 -5.54 12.95
N LYS A 94 -3.41 -5.20 11.93
CA LYS A 94 -3.78 -4.55 10.65
C LYS A 94 -2.93 -4.93 9.40
N CYS A 95 -3.54 -5.45 8.33
CA CYS A 95 -2.89 -5.79 7.05
C CYS A 95 -3.42 -4.98 5.86
N ILE A 96 -2.85 -5.17 4.65
CA ILE A 96 -3.30 -4.45 3.44
C ILE A 96 -4.79 -4.70 3.13
N ASP A 97 -5.33 -5.86 3.49
CA ASP A 97 -6.75 -6.20 3.35
C ASP A 97 -7.68 -5.46 4.32
N ASP A 98 -7.13 -4.91 5.41
CA ASP A 98 -7.87 -4.07 6.36
C ASP A 98 -8.01 -2.62 5.87
N LEU A 99 -7.38 -2.27 4.75
CA LEU A 99 -7.53 -0.94 4.19
C LEU A 99 -8.94 -0.75 3.61
N PRO A 100 -9.47 0.49 3.66
CA PRO A 100 -10.70 0.85 2.99
C PRO A 100 -10.74 0.38 1.53
N ARG A 101 -11.92 -0.06 1.08
CA ARG A 101 -12.15 -0.42 -0.32
C ARG A 101 -12.45 0.83 -1.16
N LEU A 102 -11.88 0.88 -2.36
CA LEU A 102 -12.17 1.88 -3.39
C LEU A 102 -13.52 1.71 -4.06
#